data_AF-A0A2E7K1I8-F1
#
_entry.id   AF-A0A2E7K1I8-F1
#
_cell.length_a   1.000
_cell.length_b   1.000
_cell.length_c   1.000
_cell.angle_alpha   90.00
_cell.angle_beta   90.00
_cell.angle_gamma   90.00
#
_symmetry.space_group_name_H-M   'P 1'
#
loop_
_entity.id
_entity.type
_entity.pdbx_description
1 polymer ?
#
loop_
_entity_poly.entity_id
_entity_poly.type
_entity_poly.pdbx_seq_one_letter_code
_entity_poly.pdbx_strand_id
1 'polypeptide(L)' 'MAKAQTIKGYHLRKPRLTRQAFLYALLYLALPFLAVLALLDMALYFYFKHVLGTCYGIMCLWK' A
#
# COMPACT_ATOMS: atom_id res chain seq x y z
N MET A 1 11.90 -13.40 15.31
CA MET A 1 12.16 -12.78 16.63
C MET A 1 13.50 -12.05 16.57
N ALA A 2 13.54 -10.74 16.79
CA ALA A 2 14.77 -9.94 16.66
C ALA A 2 15.80 -10.30 17.75
N LYS A 3 16.99 -10.74 17.34
CA LYS A 3 18.13 -11.11 18.19
C LYS A 3 18.69 -9.85 18.86
N ALA A 4 18.87 -9.87 20.19
CA ALA A 4 19.51 -8.76 20.89
C ALA A 4 20.97 -8.68 20.42
N GLN A 5 21.33 -7.61 19.71
CA GLN A 5 22.71 -7.36 19.32
C GLN A 5 23.41 -6.60 20.45
N THR A 6 24.45 -7.22 21.00
CA THR A 6 25.38 -6.57 21.92
C THR A 6 26.47 -5.91 21.08
N ILE A 7 26.58 -4.59 21.14
CA ILE A 7 27.64 -3.83 20.45
C ILE A 7 28.50 -3.18 21.53
N LYS A 8 29.81 -3.50 21.55
CA LYS A 8 30.79 -2.96 22.53
C LYS A 8 30.36 -3.06 24.01
N GLY A 9 29.71 -4.16 24.40
CA GLY A 9 29.26 -4.37 25.80
C GLY A 9 27.96 -3.66 26.20
N TYR A 10 27.38 -2.85 25.31
CA TYR A 10 26.08 -2.21 25.53
C TYR A 10 24.96 -3.04 24.90
N HIS A 11 23.92 -3.32 25.69
CA HIS A 11 22.69 -3.95 25.22
C HIS A 11 21.75 -2.89 24.67
N LEU A 12 21.61 -2.85 23.35
CA LEU A 12 20.63 -1.99 22.70
C LEU A 12 19.23 -2.51 22.98
N ARG A 13 18.33 -1.62 23.40
CA ARG A 13 16.93 -1.95 23.65
C ARG A 13 16.29 -2.41 22.34
N LYS A 14 15.48 -3.47 22.39
CA LYS A 14 14.77 -3.98 21.21
C LYS A 14 13.98 -2.85 20.52
N PRO A 15 13.97 -2.79 19.18
CA PRO A 15 13.18 -1.83 18.45
C PRO A 15 11.71 -1.99 18.85
N ARG A 16 11.09 -0.90 19.30
CA ARG A 16 9.68 -0.86 19.68
C ARG A 16 8.86 -0.39 18.49
N LEU A 17 7.72 -1.04 18.25
CA LEU A 17 6.71 -0.51 17.35
C LEU A 17 6.19 0.81 17.94
N THR A 18 6.60 1.91 17.33
CA THR A 18 6.13 3.25 17.67
C THR A 18 5.04 3.68 16.71
N ARG A 19 4.24 4.69 17.06
CA ARG A 19 3.26 5.29 16.14
C ARG A 19 3.93 5.79 14.84
N GLN A 20 5.16 6.27 14.93
CA GLN A 20 5.95 6.66 13.76
C GLN A 20 6.24 5.47 12.84
N ALA A 21 6.53 4.29 13.38
CA ALA A 21 6.74 3.08 12.56
C ALA A 21 5.48 2.74 11.75
N PHE A 22 4.28 2.93 12.32
CA PHE A 22 3.03 2.75 11.60
C PHE A 22 2.84 3.79 10.48
N LEU A 23 3.13 5.07 10.76
CA LEU A 23 3.08 6.12 9.74
C LEU A 23 4.04 5.83 8.57
N TYR A 24 5.25 5.37 8.87
CA TYR A 24 6.21 4.97 7.84
C TYR A 24 5.74 3.76 7.04
N ALA A 25 5.17 2.75 7.70
CA ALA A 25 4.58 1.61 6.99
C ALA A 25 3.44 2.07 6.06
N LEU A 26 2.56 2.96 6.53
CA LEU A 26 1.49 3.50 5.70
C LEU A 26 2.04 4.27 4.49
N LEU A 27 3.00 5.16 4.71
CA LEU A 27 3.54 6.03 3.67
C LEU A 27 4.37 5.26 2.62
N TYR A 28 5.19 4.31 3.06
CA TYR A 28 6.16 3.64 2.18
C TYR A 28 5.72 2.26 1.69
N LEU A 29 4.72 1.64 2.32
CA LEU A 29 4.18 0.35 1.88
C LEU A 29 2.76 0.48 1.35
N ALA A 30 1.85 1.05 2.14
CA ALA A 30 0.44 1.12 1.75
C ALA A 30 0.22 2.13 0.61
N LEU A 31 0.84 3.31 0.68
CA LEU A 31 0.68 4.35 -0.34
C LEU A 31 1.10 3.89 -1.76
N PRO A 32 2.31 3.34 -1.99
CA PRO A 32 2.69 2.89 -3.33
C PRO A 32 1.82 1.72 -3.80
N PHE A 33 1.43 0.81 -2.88
CA PHE A 33 0.54 -0.30 -3.22
C PHE A 33 -0.84 0.20 -3.68
N LEU A 34 -1.41 1.17 -2.96
CA LEU A 34 -2.67 1.82 -3.34
C LEU A 34 -2.53 2.60 -4.66
N ALA A 35 -1.41 3.27 -4.89
CA ALA A 35 -1.16 3.97 -6.14
C ALA A 35 -1.15 3.02 -7.35
N VAL A 36 -0.48 1.86 -7.21
CA VAL A 36 -0.47 0.83 -8.26
C VAL A 36 -1.87 0.28 -8.51
N LEU A 37 -2.61 -0.03 -7.45
CA LEU A 37 -3.99 -0.50 -7.57
C LEU A 37 -4.90 0.53 -8.24
N ALA A 38 -4.77 1.81 -7.88
CA ALA A 38 -5.54 2.89 -8.49
C ALA A 38 -5.22 3.06 -9.98
N LEU A 39 -3.93 2.96 -10.36
CA LEU A 39 -3.52 2.99 -11.76
C LEU A 39 -4.08 1.80 -12.54
N LEU A 40 -4.09 0.60 -11.94
CA LEU A 40 -4.66 -0.60 -12.54
C LEU A 40 -6.17 -0.45 -12.73
N ASP A 41 -6.88 0.08 -11.74
CA ASP A 41 -8.32 0.35 -11.81
C ASP A 41 -8.63 1.36 -12.93
N MET A 42 -7.83 2.43 -13.04
CA MET A 42 -7.93 3.41 -14.12
C MET A 42 -7.71 2.75 -15.50
N ALA A 43 -6.69 1.90 -15.63
CA ALA A 43 -6.41 1.17 -16.86
C ALA A 43 -7.57 0.25 -17.26
N LEU A 44 -8.16 -0.47 -16.29
CA LEU A 44 -9.36 -1.28 -16.52
C LEU A 44 -10.55 -0.43 -16.94
N TYR A 45 -10.79 0.70 -16.29
CA TYR A 45 -11.85 1.63 -16.67
C TYR A 45 -11.72 2.07 -18.14
N PHE A 46 -10.52 2.48 -18.56
CA PHE A 46 -10.29 2.85 -19.97
C PHE A 46 -10.46 1.67 -20.91
N TYR A 47 -9.96 0.49 -20.53
CA TYR A 47 -10.10 -0.71 -21.33
C TYR A 47 -11.58 -1.07 -21.56
N PHE A 48 -12.39 -1.13 -20.50
CA PHE A 48 -13.81 -1.45 -20.63
C PHE A 48 -14.59 -0.37 -21.40
N LYS A 49 -14.28 0.91 -21.16
CA LYS A 49 -14.93 2.03 -21.84
C LYS A 49 -14.64 2.07 -23.34
N HIS A 50 -13.39 1.85 -23.75
CA HIS A 50 -12.97 2.03 -25.14
C HIS A 50 -12.97 0.74 -25.96
N VAL A 51 -12.75 -0.42 -25.33
CA VAL A 51 -12.65 -1.71 -26.03
C VAL A 51 -13.97 -2.47 -26.00
N LEU A 52 -14.61 -2.58 -24.83
CA LEU A 52 -15.86 -3.34 -24.70
C LEU A 52 -17.11 -2.47 -24.85
N GLY A 53 -16.98 -1.14 -24.76
CA GLY A 53 -18.12 -0.21 -24.79
C GLY A 53 -19.07 -0.36 -23.60
N THR A 54 -18.64 -1.08 -22.56
CA THR A 54 -19.42 -1.37 -21.36
C THR A 54 -19.03 -0.42 -20.21
N CYS A 55 -19.98 -0.11 -19.35
CA CYS A 55 -19.69 0.65 -18.12
C CYS A 55 -19.02 -0.27 -17.10
N TYR A 56 -18.01 0.25 -16.41
CA TYR A 56 -17.18 -0.49 -15.46
C TYR A 56 -17.25 0.16 -14.07
N GLY A 57 -17.41 -0.66 -13.03
CA GLY A 57 -17.42 -0.23 -11.62
C GLY A 57 -18.69 0.51 -11.18
N ILE A 58 -18.54 1.44 -10.23
CA ILE A 58 -19.64 2.21 -9.62
C ILE A 58 -20.36 3.09 -10.65
N MET A 59 -19.69 3.46 -11.74
CA MET A 59 -20.31 4.22 -12.85
C MET A 59 -21.35 3.40 -13.65
N CYS A 60 -21.44 2.08 -13.43
CA CYS A 60 -22.49 1.24 -13.98
C CYS A 60 -23.67 1.02 -13.02
N LEU A 61 -23.59 1.52 -11.78
CA LEU A 61 -24.63 1.26 -10.76
C LEU A 61 -25.99 1.90 -11.12
N TRP A 62 -25.99 2.90 -12.00
CA TRP A 62 -27.18 3.65 -12.42
C TRP A 62 -27.49 3.55 -13.91
N LYS A 63 -26.89 2.60 -14.62
CA LYS A 63 -27.14 2.35 -16.05
C LYS A 63 -27.78 0.99 -16.24
#